data_AF-A0A1Q4R9G6-F1
#
_entry.id   AF-A0A1Q4R9G6-F1
#
_cell.length_a   1.000
_cell.length_b   1.000
_cell.length_c   1.000
_cell.angle_alpha   90.00
_cell.angle_beta   90.00
_cell.angle_gamma   90.00
#
_symmetry.space_group_name_H-M   'P 1'
#
loop_
_entity.id
_entity.type
_entity.pdbx_description
1 polymer ?
#
loop_
_entity_poly.entity_id
_entity_poly.type
_entity_poly.pdbx_seq_one_letter_code
_entity_poly.pdbx_strand_id
1 'polypeptide(L)' 'MKNYDLTILNNLSVESLCFYLKQTGWEKIKEREGVASLWKRESENAVIVPLDPSYDDYIDRLWQVFQALEKIEKRALRD' A
#
# COMPACT_ATOMS: atom_id res chain seq x y z
N MET A 1 16.55 1.96 12.21
CA MET A 1 15.63 1.44 13.25
C MET A 1 14.22 1.65 12.72
N LYS A 2 13.43 0.58 12.53
CA LYS A 2 12.07 0.67 11.99
C LYS A 2 11.15 1.13 13.12
N ASN A 3 10.61 2.34 13.03
CA ASN A 3 9.65 2.90 13.99
C ASN A 3 8.23 2.79 13.39
N TYR A 4 7.67 1.59 13.36
CA TYR A 4 6.24 1.40 13.18
C TYR A 4 5.74 0.38 14.18
N ASP A 5 4.53 0.61 14.68
CA ASP A 5 3.88 -0.29 15.60
C ASP A 5 3.34 -1.51 14.81
N LEU A 6 3.96 -2.67 15.01
CA LEU A 6 3.56 -3.93 14.39
C LEU A 6 2.10 -4.29 14.72
N THR A 7 1.61 -3.89 15.89
CA THR A 7 0.22 -4.12 16.31
C THR A 7 -0.77 -3.37 15.43
N ILE A 8 -0.40 -2.16 14.96
CA ILE A 8 -1.22 -1.38 14.02
C ILE A 8 -1.18 -2.02 12.63
N LEU A 9 0.01 -2.37 12.13
CA LEU A 9 0.15 -2.97 10.80
C LEU A 9 -0.54 -4.33 10.69
N ASN A 10 -0.48 -5.16 11.74
CA ASN A 10 -1.16 -6.46 11.77
C ASN A 10 -2.69 -6.33 11.75
N ASN A 11 -3.23 -5.17 12.13
CA ASN A 11 -4.66 -4.90 12.08
C ASN A 11 -5.11 -4.22 10.77
N LEU A 12 -4.17 -3.80 9.92
CA LEU A 12 -4.48 -3.22 8.61
C LEU A 12 -4.63 -4.34 7.59
N SER A 13 -5.87 -4.59 7.18
CA SER A 13 -6.14 -5.60 6.16
C SER A 13 -5.72 -5.11 4.77
N VAL A 14 -5.08 -5.99 3.99
CA VAL A 14 -4.72 -5.70 2.59
C VAL A 14 -5.97 -5.39 1.75
N GLU A 15 -7.12 -6.00 2.09
CA GLU A 15 -8.37 -5.68 1.43
C GLU A 15 -8.79 -4.24 1.68
N SER A 16 -8.60 -3.74 2.90
CA SER A 16 -8.90 -2.36 3.27
C SER A 16 -8.02 -1.37 2.51
N LEU A 17 -6.73 -1.69 2.33
CA LEU A 17 -5.82 -0.90 1.49
C LEU A 17 -6.26 -0.91 0.02
N CYS A 18 -6.59 -2.07 -0.54
CA CYS A 18 -7.07 -2.17 -1.92
C CYS A 18 -8.39 -1.41 -2.13
N PHE A 19 -9.30 -1.48 -1.14
CA PHE A 19 -10.53 -0.71 -1.14
C PHE A 19 -10.25 0.79 -1.11
N TYR A 20 -9.35 1.25 -0.23
CA TYR A 20 -8.91 2.64 -0.18
C TYR A 20 -8.37 3.14 -1.52
N LEU A 21 -7.45 2.38 -2.15
CA LEU A 21 -6.87 2.73 -3.45
C LEU A 21 -7.97 2.91 -4.50
N LYS A 22 -8.91 1.96 -4.58
CA LYS A 22 -10.04 2.04 -5.50
C LYS A 22 -10.93 3.28 -5.26
N GLN A 23 -11.22 3.60 -4.00
CA GLN A 23 -12.05 4.77 -3.65
C GLN A 23 -11.34 6.11 -3.91
N THR A 24 -10.02 6.12 -3.92
CA THR A 24 -9.20 7.34 -4.08
C THR A 24 -8.65 7.56 -5.48
N GLY A 25 -9.25 6.88 -6.48
CA GLY A 25 -8.94 7.09 -7.89
C GLY A 25 -7.67 6.38 -8.36
N TRP A 26 -7.19 5.38 -7.62
CA TRP A 26 -6.18 4.47 -8.13
C TRP A 26 -6.83 3.36 -8.95
N GLU A 27 -6.15 2.98 -10.03
CA GLU A 27 -6.56 1.91 -10.93
C GLU A 27 -5.61 0.72 -10.79
N LYS A 28 -6.17 -0.47 -10.63
CA LYS A 28 -5.41 -1.72 -10.66
C LYS A 28 -5.02 -2.02 -12.11
N ILE A 29 -3.73 -2.00 -12.41
CA ILE A 29 -3.19 -2.20 -13.76
C ILE A 29 -2.88 -3.68 -14.01
N LYS A 30 -2.35 -4.36 -13.01
CA LYS A 30 -1.93 -5.76 -13.12
C LYS A 30 -2.03 -6.43 -11.76
N GLU A 31 -2.30 -7.72 -11.77
CA GLU A 31 -2.20 -8.58 -10.60
C GLU A 31 -1.42 -9.83 -10.96
N ARG A 32 -0.57 -10.28 -10.04
CA ARG A 32 -0.14 -11.67 -9.97
C ARG A 32 -0.97 -12.29 -8.87
N GLU A 33 -1.90 -13.16 -9.27
CA GLU A 33 -2.93 -13.73 -8.41
C GLU A 33 -2.34 -14.24 -7.09
N GLY A 34 -2.93 -13.79 -5.98
CA GLY A 34 -2.52 -14.14 -4.62
C GLY A 34 -1.20 -13.51 -4.16
N VAL A 35 -0.32 -13.02 -5.05
CA VAL A 35 1.03 -12.58 -4.70
C VAL A 35 1.12 -11.06 -4.53
N ALA A 36 0.76 -10.29 -5.55
CA ALA A 36 0.87 -8.84 -5.53
C ALA A 36 0.02 -8.17 -6.62
N SER A 37 -0.36 -6.92 -6.40
CA SER A 37 -1.05 -6.09 -7.40
C SER A 37 -0.36 -4.75 -7.63
N LEU A 38 -0.29 -4.33 -8.90
CA LEU A 38 0.22 -3.03 -9.32
C LEU A 38 -0.94 -2.06 -9.49
N TRP A 39 -0.86 -0.93 -8.80
CA TRP A 39 -1.83 0.15 -8.86
C TRP A 39 -1.17 1.42 -9.38
N LYS A 40 -1.91 2.20 -10.17
CA LYS A 40 -1.47 3.51 -10.66
C LYS A 40 -2.52 4.57 -10.40
N ARG A 41 -2.05 5.80 -10.21
CA ARG A 41 -2.88 7.00 -10.15
C ARG A 41 -2.14 8.09 -10.89
N GLU A 42 -2.77 8.68 -11.90
CA GLU A 42 -2.10 9.60 -12.84
C GLU A 42 -0.93 8.91 -13.59
N SER A 43 -0.24 9.63 -14.48
CA SER A 43 0.76 9.03 -15.38
C SER A 43 2.05 8.59 -14.67
N GLU A 44 2.36 9.14 -13.49
CA GLU A 44 3.67 8.97 -12.85
C GLU A 44 3.64 8.20 -11.51
N ASN A 45 2.47 8.05 -10.86
CA ASN A 45 2.41 7.42 -9.54
C ASN A 45 2.02 5.95 -9.65
N ALA A 46 2.81 5.08 -9.01
CA ALA A 46 2.58 3.65 -8.97
C ALA A 46 2.93 3.07 -7.61
N VAL A 47 2.15 2.10 -7.14
CA VAL A 47 2.42 1.31 -5.93
C VAL A 47 2.21 -0.17 -6.19
N ILE A 48 3.01 -1.01 -5.56
CA ILE A 48 2.86 -2.48 -5.59
C ILE A 48 2.36 -2.92 -4.22
N VAL A 49 1.14 -3.45 -4.18
CA VAL A 49 0.51 -3.95 -2.97
C VAL A 49 0.82 -5.43 -2.83
N PRO A 50 1.49 -5.88 -1.75
CA PRO A 50 1.66 -7.31 -1.47
C PRO A 50 0.32 -7.91 -1.07
N LEU A 51 -0.03 -9.07 -1.64
CA LEU A 51 -1.29 -9.77 -1.36
C LEU A 51 -1.10 -11.04 -0.52
N ASP A 52 0.12 -11.61 -0.50
CA ASP A 52 0.42 -12.86 0.20
C ASP A 52 1.09 -12.59 1.56
N PRO A 53 0.38 -12.79 2.68
CA PRO A 53 0.94 -12.59 4.02
C PRO A 53 1.94 -13.67 4.46
N SER A 54 2.11 -14.75 3.69
CA SER A 54 3.06 -15.83 4.03
C SER A 54 4.52 -15.48 3.74
N TYR A 55 4.79 -14.38 3.02
CA TYR A 55 6.14 -13.91 2.75
C TYR A 55 6.74 -13.20 3.97
N ASP A 56 7.99 -13.53 4.30
CA ASP A 56 8.72 -12.94 5.43
C ASP A 56 8.83 -11.40 5.35
N ASP A 57 8.85 -10.84 4.13
CA ASP A 57 8.93 -9.39 3.90
C ASP A 57 7.56 -8.70 3.74
N TYR A 58 6.45 -9.42 3.94
CA TYR A 58 5.09 -8.90 3.72
C TYR A 58 4.83 -7.57 4.46
N ILE A 59 5.13 -7.51 5.76
CA ILE A 59 4.91 -6.32 6.58
C ILE A 59 5.80 -5.16 6.12
N ASP A 60 7.03 -5.45 5.71
CA ASP A 60 7.96 -4.44 5.20
C ASP A 60 7.47 -3.85 3.88
N ARG A 61 6.96 -4.70 2.99
CA ARG A 61 6.36 -4.29 1.71
C ARG A 61 5.10 -3.48 1.93
N LEU A 62 4.23 -3.91 2.84
CA LEU A 62 3.01 -3.18 3.18
C LEU A 62 3.34 -1.80 3.75
N TRP A 63 4.34 -1.70 4.62
CA TRP A 63 4.83 -0.42 5.12
C TRP A 63 5.37 0.50 4.01
N GLN A 64 6.15 -0.04 3.07
CA GLN A 64 6.62 0.71 1.91
C GLN A 64 5.48 1.30 1.07
N VAL A 65 4.36 0.57 0.95
CA VAL A 65 3.16 1.10 0.27
C VAL A 65 2.62 2.33 1.00
N PHE A 66 2.47 2.27 2.34
CA PHE A 66 2.00 3.42 3.11
C PHE A 66 2.92 4.62 3.00
N GLN A 67 4.25 4.42 3.06
CA GLN A 67 5.22 5.50 2.86
C GLN A 67 5.13 6.11 1.46
N ALA A 68 4.93 5.29 0.43
CA ALA A 68 4.73 5.76 -0.93
C ALA A 68 3.45 6.60 -1.03
N LEU A 69 2.33 6.12 -0.47
CA LEU A 69 1.06 6.85 -0.46
C LEU A 69 1.17 8.18 0.28
N GLU A 70 1.79 8.23 1.46
CA GLU A 70 2.01 9.46 2.21
C GLU A 70 2.77 10.50 1.38
N LYS A 71 3.86 10.07 0.72
CA LYS A 71 4.68 10.93 -0.13
C LYS A 71 3.93 11.42 -1.37
N ILE A 72 3.23 10.53 -2.07
CA ILE A 72 2.52 10.81 -3.32
C ILE A 72 1.33 11.73 -3.06
N GLU A 73 0.55 11.44 -2.03
CA GLU A 73 -0.62 12.25 -1.67
C GLU A 73 -0.25 13.58 -1.02
N LYS A 74 1.05 13.83 -0.79
CA LYS A 74 1.58 15.03 -0.15
C LYS A 74 0.75 15.41 1.07
N ARG A 75 0.44 14.44 1.92
CA ARG A 75 -0.22 14.68 3.21
C ARG A 75 0.78 15.33 4.16
N ALA A 76 1.18 16.56 3.85
CA ALA A 76 1.58 17.49 4.89
C ALA A 76 0.34 17.64 5.77
N LEU A 77 0.53 17.58 7.09
CA LEU A 77 -0.44 18.18 8.01
C LEU A 77 -0.78 19.54 7.41
N ARG A 78 -2.01 19.71 6.92
CA ARG A 78 -2.49 21.02 6.48
C ARG A 78 -2.31 21.92 7.69
N ASP A 79 -1.40 22.89 7.59
CA ASP A 79 -1.36 24.05 8.48
C ASP A 79 -2.72 24.79 8.43
#